data_AF-A0A2U2AF17-F1
#
_entry.id   AF-A0A2U2AF17-F1
#
_cell.length_a   1.000
_cell.length_b   1.000
_cell.length_c   1.000
_cell.angle_alpha   90.00
_cell.angle_beta   90.00
_cell.angle_gamma   90.00
#
_symmetry.space_group_name_H-M   'P 1'
#
loop_
_entity.id
_entity.type
_entity.pdbx_description
1 polymer ?
#
loop_
_entity_poly.entity_id
_entity_poly.type
_entity_poly.pdbx_seq_one_letter_code
_entity_poly.pdbx_strand_id
1 'polypeptide(L)'
;MTAFYSVKMKRWLKVLIGTMRRTKHNMGLSEMQKSIKLWKRTLLLTVVGSLGLLTVTNNLAIGQQAVTQSPDLVTFQQNRAGIVKPSFGLSPISGLREGEMIVGGQPILVELALDGYAQAKGLMYRESMPEDRGMLFMFPSTQPLSFWMKNTLIPLDIIYIAENGEIVDIVTAEPCKSAHCPSYPSKAPGKYVLELNAGMAEKLGLQAGDNLNRQWN
;
A
#
# COMPACT_ATOMS: atom_id res chain seq x y z
N MET A 1 13.48 -10.78 28.55
CA MET A 1 13.95 -12.17 28.28
C MET A 1 15.48 -12.27 28.09
N THR A 2 16.27 -11.37 28.68
CA THR A 2 17.75 -11.33 28.55
C THR A 2 18.48 -12.03 29.71
N ALA A 3 17.82 -12.24 30.85
CA ALA A 3 18.43 -12.87 32.04
C ALA A 3 18.54 -14.41 31.94
N PHE A 4 17.67 -15.08 31.17
CA PHE A 4 17.66 -16.55 31.05
C PHE A 4 18.81 -17.12 30.20
N TYR A 5 19.31 -16.36 29.22
CA TYR A 5 20.41 -16.78 28.34
C TYR A 5 21.77 -16.82 29.07
N SER A 6 21.98 -15.92 30.04
CA SER A 6 23.25 -15.80 30.79
C SER A 6 23.54 -17.03 31.67
N VAL A 7 22.52 -17.64 32.26
CA VAL A 7 22.68 -18.78 33.17
C VAL A 7 22.99 -20.08 32.42
N LYS A 8 22.30 -20.34 31.30
CA LYS A 8 22.55 -21.52 30.46
C LYS A 8 23.95 -21.49 29.83
N MET A 9 24.41 -20.32 29.38
CA MET A 9 25.73 -20.16 28.77
C MET A 9 26.87 -20.37 29.78
N LYS A 10 26.72 -19.88 31.03
CA LYS A 10 27.71 -20.14 32.11
C LYS A 10 27.79 -21.60 32.51
N ARG A 11 26.66 -22.33 32.52
CA ARG A 11 26.61 -23.77 32.82
C ARG A 11 27.25 -24.59 31.70
N TRP A 12 27.00 -24.21 30.44
CA TRP A 12 27.67 -24.79 29.27
C TRP A 12 29.19 -24.57 29.27
N LEU A 13 29.66 -23.36 29.59
CA LEU A 13 31.08 -23.02 29.60
C LEU A 13 31.85 -23.81 30.68
N LYS A 14 31.24 -24.03 31.87
CA LYS A 14 31.82 -24.88 32.93
C LYS A 14 31.96 -26.34 32.50
N VAL A 15 30.96 -26.90 31.82
CA VAL A 15 31.03 -28.27 31.28
C VAL A 15 32.15 -28.38 30.25
N LEU A 16 32.27 -27.39 29.36
CA LEU A 16 33.27 -27.36 28.29
C LEU A 16 34.71 -27.27 28.84
N ILE A 17 34.94 -26.40 29.83
CA ILE A 17 36.24 -26.28 30.51
C ILE A 17 36.57 -27.58 31.28
N GLY A 18 35.56 -28.22 31.87
CA GLY A 18 35.71 -29.51 32.56
C GLY A 18 36.10 -30.67 31.63
N THR A 19 35.54 -30.71 30.41
CA THR A 19 35.88 -31.73 29.41
C THR A 19 37.29 -31.52 28.85
N MET A 20 37.70 -30.27 28.61
CA MET A 20 39.06 -29.94 28.17
C MET A 20 40.14 -30.30 29.19
N ARG A 21 39.82 -30.33 30.49
CA ARG A 21 40.78 -30.69 31.55
C ARG A 21 41.02 -32.20 31.65
N ARG A 22 40.04 -33.02 31.23
CA ARG A 22 40.06 -34.48 31.37
C ARG A 22 40.75 -35.19 30.19
N THR A 23 40.87 -34.54 29.04
CA THR A 23 41.58 -35.06 27.85
C THR A 23 43.08 -34.72 27.82
N LYS A 24 43.58 -33.97 28.81
CA LYS A 24 44.95 -33.42 28.81
C LYS A 24 46.06 -34.43 29.16
N HIS A 25 45.72 -35.64 29.59
CA HIS A 25 46.71 -36.55 30.19
C HIS A 25 47.40 -37.54 29.23
N ASN A 26 47.08 -37.55 27.92
CA ASN A 26 47.75 -38.45 26.96
C ASN A 26 47.75 -37.97 25.49
N MET A 27 47.68 -36.66 25.22
CA MET A 27 47.67 -36.13 23.85
C MET A 27 48.98 -35.43 23.49
N GLY A 28 49.59 -35.82 22.37
CA GLY A 28 50.74 -35.14 21.77
C GLY A 28 50.39 -33.74 21.23
N LEU A 29 51.39 -32.85 21.16
CA LEU A 29 51.23 -31.43 20.78
C LEU A 29 50.49 -31.24 19.44
N SER A 30 50.71 -32.13 18.47
CA SER A 30 50.09 -32.08 17.14
C SER A 30 48.58 -32.34 17.18
N GLU A 31 48.13 -33.29 17.99
CA GLU A 31 46.71 -33.63 18.15
C GLU A 31 45.96 -32.57 18.97
N MET A 32 46.65 -31.91 19.90
CA MET A 32 46.12 -30.75 20.62
C MET A 32 45.87 -29.57 19.67
N GLN A 33 46.81 -29.27 18.77
CA GLN A 33 46.66 -28.20 17.78
C GLN A 33 45.53 -28.48 16.78
N LYS A 34 45.39 -29.74 16.31
CA LYS A 34 44.27 -30.15 15.45
C LYS A 34 42.92 -29.97 16.16
N SER A 35 42.83 -30.40 17.41
CA SER A 35 41.62 -30.21 18.23
C SER A 35 41.28 -28.72 18.37
N ILE A 36 42.23 -27.88 18.79
CA ILE A 36 41.99 -26.43 18.92
C ILE A 36 41.51 -25.81 17.59
N LYS A 37 42.05 -26.24 16.45
CA LYS A 37 41.63 -25.79 15.12
C LYS A 37 40.20 -26.24 14.79
N LEU A 38 39.85 -27.49 15.10
CA LEU A 38 38.50 -28.04 14.90
C LEU A 38 37.48 -27.30 15.78
N TRP A 39 37.78 -27.11 17.06
CA TRP A 39 36.89 -26.44 18.01
C TRP A 39 36.73 -24.95 17.70
N LYS A 40 37.77 -24.26 17.20
CA LYS A 40 37.65 -22.88 16.68
C LYS A 40 36.71 -22.81 15.48
N ARG A 41 36.76 -23.78 14.55
CA ARG A 41 35.83 -23.85 13.40
C ARG A 41 34.39 -24.15 13.82
N THR A 42 34.19 -25.07 14.76
CA THR A 42 32.85 -25.42 15.27
C THR A 42 32.21 -24.28 16.06
N LEU A 43 32.98 -23.55 16.88
CA LEU A 43 32.49 -22.38 17.62
C LEU A 43 32.10 -21.23 16.67
N LEU A 44 32.90 -20.99 15.61
CA LEU A 44 32.62 -19.94 14.62
C LEU A 44 31.31 -20.20 13.85
N LEU A 45 31.05 -21.46 13.47
CA LEU A 45 29.84 -21.85 12.74
C LEU A 45 28.56 -21.63 13.58
N THR A 46 28.60 -21.91 14.89
CA THR A 46 27.44 -21.68 15.77
C THR A 46 27.16 -20.20 16.03
N VAL A 47 28.19 -19.34 16.10
CA VAL A 47 28.03 -17.90 16.32
C VAL A 47 27.56 -17.20 15.03
N VAL A 48 28.10 -17.57 13.86
CA VAL A 48 27.70 -17.01 12.56
C VAL A 48 26.29 -17.46 12.17
N GLY A 49 25.91 -18.72 12.42
CA GLY A 49 24.55 -19.21 12.17
C GLY A 49 23.49 -18.52 13.05
N SER A 50 23.84 -18.18 14.30
CA SER A 50 22.93 -17.48 15.22
C SER A 50 22.80 -15.99 14.90
N LEU A 51 23.89 -15.31 14.50
CA LEU A 51 23.82 -13.91 14.05
C LEU A 51 23.14 -13.76 12.69
N GLY A 52 23.36 -14.69 11.74
CA GLY A 52 22.74 -14.65 10.41
C GLY A 52 21.23 -14.85 10.43
N LEU A 53 20.70 -15.67 11.34
CA LEU A 53 19.24 -15.82 11.51
C LEU A 53 18.61 -14.57 12.16
N LEU A 54 19.33 -13.90 13.07
CA LEU A 54 18.86 -12.68 13.74
C LEU A 54 18.86 -11.46 12.81
N THR A 55 19.75 -11.37 11.82
CA THR A 55 19.74 -10.27 10.84
C THR A 55 18.68 -10.48 9.74
N VAL A 56 18.46 -11.72 9.29
CA VAL A 56 17.44 -12.01 8.25
C VAL A 56 16.01 -11.81 8.77
N THR A 57 15.74 -12.12 10.05
CA THR A 57 14.41 -11.92 10.64
C THR A 57 14.07 -10.44 10.85
N ASN A 58 15.06 -9.59 11.14
CA ASN A 58 14.82 -8.14 11.29
C ASN A 58 14.57 -7.43 9.94
N ASN A 59 15.26 -7.82 8.87
CA ASN A 59 15.07 -7.17 7.57
C ASN A 59 13.71 -7.50 6.92
N LEU A 60 13.17 -8.70 7.15
CA LEU A 60 11.82 -9.07 6.68
C LEU A 60 10.71 -8.32 7.43
N ALA A 61 10.89 -8.05 8.73
CA ALA A 61 9.92 -7.31 9.53
C ALA A 61 9.90 -5.80 9.19
N ILE A 62 11.07 -5.19 8.95
CA ILE A 62 11.17 -3.77 8.60
C ILE A 62 10.50 -3.48 7.23
N GLY A 63 10.61 -4.40 6.27
CA GLY A 63 9.94 -4.27 4.96
C GLY A 63 8.41 -4.36 5.03
N GLN A 64 7.87 -5.20 5.93
CA GLN A 64 6.41 -5.33 6.11
C GLN A 64 5.80 -4.20 6.96
N GLN A 65 6.55 -3.64 7.90
CA GLN A 65 6.09 -2.53 8.75
C GLN A 65 6.08 -1.19 8.02
N ALA A 66 7.03 -0.93 7.12
CA ALA A 66 7.05 0.31 6.32
C ALA A 66 5.85 0.39 5.34
N VAL A 67 5.42 -0.75 4.79
CA VAL A 67 4.27 -0.81 3.86
C VAL A 67 2.95 -0.62 4.61
N THR A 68 2.85 -0.93 5.90
CA THR A 68 1.58 -0.84 6.65
C THR A 68 1.35 0.50 7.36
N GLN A 69 2.36 1.38 7.40
CA GLN A 69 2.28 2.68 8.09
C GLN A 69 2.22 3.89 7.15
N SER A 70 2.14 3.67 5.84
CA SER A 70 2.02 4.77 4.89
C SER A 70 0.68 5.52 5.10
N PRO A 71 0.67 6.85 5.32
CA PRO A 71 -0.54 7.60 5.67
C PRO A 71 -1.71 7.47 4.69
N ASP A 72 -1.39 7.29 3.41
CA ASP A 72 -2.33 7.00 2.31
C ASP A 72 -3.02 5.64 2.52
N LEU A 73 -2.31 4.61 2.98
CA LEU A 73 -2.87 3.29 3.24
C LEU A 73 -3.80 3.27 4.45
N VAL A 74 -3.47 4.01 5.51
CA VAL A 74 -4.35 4.17 6.67
C VAL A 74 -5.63 4.88 6.25
N THR A 75 -5.50 5.98 5.50
CA THR A 75 -6.64 6.76 4.97
C THR A 75 -7.51 5.90 4.05
N PHE A 76 -6.89 5.10 3.18
CA PHE A 76 -7.59 4.16 2.31
C PHE A 76 -8.38 3.11 3.11
N GLN A 77 -7.75 2.47 4.10
CA GLN A 77 -8.39 1.42 4.90
C GLN A 77 -9.57 1.91 5.72
N GLN A 78 -9.51 3.15 6.22
CA GLN A 78 -10.60 3.77 7.00
C GLN A 78 -11.78 4.20 6.14
N ASN A 79 -11.53 4.59 4.89
CA ASN A 79 -12.54 5.19 4.01
C ASN A 79 -13.08 4.24 2.93
N ARG A 80 -12.65 2.96 2.90
CA ARG A 80 -13.10 2.00 1.88
C ARG A 80 -14.50 1.44 2.19
N ALA A 81 -15.42 1.58 1.24
CA ALA A 81 -16.75 0.96 1.27
C ALA A 81 -16.86 -0.31 0.41
N GLY A 82 -15.74 -0.93 -0.01
CA GLY A 82 -15.77 -2.05 -0.95
C GLY A 82 -15.94 -1.65 -2.42
N ILE A 83 -15.98 -0.36 -2.73
CA ILE A 83 -16.07 0.14 -4.13
C ILE A 83 -14.77 -0.05 -4.93
N VAL A 84 -13.63 -0.20 -4.25
CA VAL A 84 -12.30 -0.26 -4.88
C VAL A 84 -11.42 -1.31 -4.19
N LYS A 85 -10.75 -2.12 -5.00
CA LYS A 85 -9.69 -3.03 -4.56
C LYS A 85 -8.37 -2.27 -4.57
N PRO A 86 -7.63 -2.21 -3.46
CA PRO A 86 -6.31 -1.61 -3.48
C PRO A 86 -5.39 -2.43 -4.39
N SER A 87 -4.69 -1.75 -5.28
CA SER A 87 -3.48 -2.29 -5.88
C SER A 87 -2.28 -1.88 -5.03
N PHE A 88 -1.21 -2.67 -5.03
CA PHE A 88 0.03 -2.32 -4.34
C PHE A 88 0.92 -1.36 -5.16
N GLY A 89 0.48 -0.99 -6.37
CA GLY A 89 1.22 -0.13 -7.29
C GLY A 89 1.00 1.37 -7.06
N LEU A 90 1.90 2.16 -7.65
CA LEU A 90 1.77 3.61 -7.79
C LEU A 90 1.66 3.95 -9.27
N SER A 91 0.83 4.94 -9.59
CA SER A 91 0.75 5.48 -10.94
C SER A 91 2.08 6.10 -11.35
N PRO A 92 2.62 5.76 -12.53
CA PRO A 92 3.85 6.37 -13.04
C PRO A 92 3.66 7.85 -13.42
N ILE A 93 2.41 8.31 -13.57
CA ILE A 93 2.10 9.68 -14.00
C ILE A 93 2.00 10.61 -12.79
N SER A 94 1.27 10.20 -11.75
CA SER A 94 1.00 11.05 -10.59
C SER A 94 1.79 10.68 -9.34
N GLY A 95 2.31 9.45 -9.26
CA GLY A 95 2.88 8.88 -8.05
C GLY A 95 1.83 8.48 -7.00
N LEU A 96 0.53 8.64 -7.30
CA LEU A 96 -0.55 8.25 -6.40
C LEU A 96 -0.73 6.74 -6.38
N ARG A 97 -1.27 6.21 -5.28
CA ARG A 97 -1.68 4.80 -5.21
C ARG A 97 -2.75 4.51 -6.24
N GLU A 98 -2.68 3.33 -6.85
CA GLU A 98 -3.71 2.84 -7.76
C GLU A 98 -4.63 1.82 -7.07
N GLY A 99 -5.87 1.72 -7.53
CA GLY A 99 -6.83 0.69 -7.17
C GLY A 99 -7.61 0.22 -8.39
N GLU A 100 -8.31 -0.89 -8.27
CA GLU A 100 -9.19 -1.42 -9.32
C GLU A 100 -10.65 -1.30 -8.87
N MET A 101 -11.50 -0.79 -9.75
CA MET A 101 -12.95 -0.72 -9.58
C MET A 101 -13.63 -1.55 -10.67
N ILE A 102 -14.79 -2.13 -10.35
CA ILE A 102 -15.67 -2.73 -11.37
C ILE A 102 -16.80 -1.74 -11.66
N VAL A 103 -16.80 -1.15 -12.85
CA VAL A 103 -17.73 -0.11 -13.29
C VAL A 103 -18.42 -0.57 -14.56
N GLY A 104 -19.76 -0.65 -14.57
CA GLY A 104 -20.51 -1.22 -15.69
C GLY A 104 -20.11 -2.67 -16.04
N GLY A 105 -19.58 -3.42 -15.06
CA GLY A 105 -19.05 -4.77 -15.28
C GLY A 105 -17.62 -4.83 -15.86
N GLN A 106 -16.98 -3.68 -16.12
CA GLN A 106 -15.61 -3.60 -16.63
C GLN A 106 -14.63 -3.22 -15.52
N PRO A 107 -13.41 -3.78 -15.51
CA PRO A 107 -12.35 -3.32 -14.62
C PRO A 107 -11.82 -1.96 -15.08
N ILE A 108 -11.81 -0.99 -14.17
CA ILE A 108 -11.22 0.34 -14.35
C ILE A 108 -10.12 0.50 -13.31
N LEU A 109 -8.90 0.78 -13.74
CA LEU A 109 -7.81 1.11 -12.83
C LEU A 109 -7.88 2.61 -12.50
N VAL A 110 -7.95 2.92 -11.22
CA VAL A 110 -8.14 4.29 -10.72
C VAL A 110 -6.95 4.75 -9.89
N GLU A 111 -6.52 5.98 -10.10
CA GLU A 111 -5.65 6.65 -9.13
C GLU A 111 -6.45 7.14 -7.95
N LEU A 112 -5.89 7.02 -6.74
CA LEU A 112 -6.59 7.33 -5.50
C LEU A 112 -6.20 8.72 -4.98
N ALA A 113 -7.12 9.67 -5.07
CA ALA A 113 -6.97 11.02 -4.52
C ALA A 113 -7.46 11.05 -3.05
N LEU A 114 -6.55 10.69 -2.14
CA LEU A 114 -6.86 10.47 -0.72
C LEU A 114 -6.63 11.70 0.18
N ASP A 115 -5.81 12.65 -0.26
CA ASP A 115 -5.51 13.88 0.49
C ASP A 115 -5.95 15.13 -0.28
N GLY A 116 -6.01 16.26 0.42
CA GLY A 116 -6.50 17.52 -0.15
C GLY A 116 -5.64 18.04 -1.31
N TYR A 117 -4.35 17.73 -1.37
CA TYR A 117 -3.49 18.15 -2.48
C TYR A 117 -3.80 17.34 -3.74
N ALA A 118 -3.88 16.01 -3.61
CA ALA A 118 -4.26 15.11 -4.70
C ALA A 118 -5.67 15.44 -5.22
N GLN A 119 -6.61 15.72 -4.31
CA GLN A 119 -7.98 16.10 -4.64
C GLN A 119 -8.05 17.46 -5.36
N ALA A 120 -7.29 18.47 -4.90
CA ALA A 120 -7.26 19.77 -5.55
C ALA A 120 -6.58 19.73 -6.92
N LYS A 121 -5.57 18.87 -7.10
CA LYS A 121 -4.86 18.70 -8.38
C LYS A 121 -5.68 17.90 -9.39
N GLY A 122 -6.35 16.84 -8.96
CA GLY A 122 -7.14 15.96 -9.83
C GLY A 122 -6.39 15.53 -11.11
N LEU A 123 -7.10 15.61 -12.24
CA LEU A 123 -6.59 15.31 -13.58
C LEU A 123 -6.02 16.53 -14.34
N MET A 124 -5.68 17.62 -13.63
CA MET A 124 -5.11 18.82 -14.26
C MET A 124 -3.89 18.50 -15.15
N TYR A 125 -3.81 19.21 -16.27
CA TYR A 125 -2.71 19.19 -17.24
C TYR A 125 -2.50 17.87 -18.00
N ARG A 126 -3.37 16.87 -17.83
CA ARG A 126 -3.30 15.64 -18.64
C ARG A 126 -3.85 15.88 -20.03
N GLU A 127 -3.08 15.51 -21.03
CA GLU A 127 -3.48 15.63 -22.44
C GLU A 127 -4.36 14.46 -22.90
N SER A 128 -4.26 13.31 -22.22
CA SER A 128 -5.06 12.12 -22.51
C SER A 128 -5.15 11.22 -21.27
N MET A 129 -6.13 10.31 -21.28
CA MET A 129 -6.28 9.23 -20.33
C MET A 129 -6.85 8.00 -21.07
N PRO A 130 -6.30 6.78 -20.88
CA PRO A 130 -6.90 5.56 -21.44
C PRO A 130 -8.34 5.32 -20.96
N GLU A 131 -9.15 4.60 -21.74
CA GLU A 131 -10.55 4.33 -21.38
C GLU A 131 -10.70 3.41 -20.14
N ASP A 132 -9.72 2.54 -19.88
CA ASP A 132 -9.67 1.65 -18.70
C ASP A 132 -9.03 2.32 -17.47
N ARG A 133 -9.01 3.66 -17.47
CA ARG A 133 -8.38 4.48 -16.43
C ARG A 133 -9.33 5.56 -15.91
N GLY A 134 -9.14 5.92 -14.65
CA GLY A 134 -9.86 7.01 -14.01
C GLY A 134 -9.16 7.53 -12.76
N MET A 135 -9.82 8.43 -12.05
CA MET A 135 -9.40 8.89 -10.74
C MET A 135 -10.55 8.80 -9.74
N LEU A 136 -10.29 8.21 -8.58
CA LEU A 136 -11.23 8.08 -7.48
C LEU A 136 -10.84 9.03 -6.35
N PHE A 137 -11.72 9.99 -6.07
CA PHE A 137 -11.63 10.91 -4.95
C PHE A 137 -12.37 10.32 -3.76
N MET A 138 -11.72 10.24 -2.60
CA MET A 138 -12.30 9.67 -1.38
C MET A 138 -12.32 10.71 -0.27
N PHE A 139 -13.52 11.06 0.20
CA PHE A 139 -13.70 12.05 1.27
C PHE A 139 -13.90 11.36 2.62
N PRO A 140 -13.46 11.98 3.73
CA PRO A 140 -13.58 11.40 5.07
C PRO A 140 -15.02 11.28 5.56
N SER A 141 -15.94 12.06 5.00
CA SER A 141 -17.35 12.10 5.38
C SER A 141 -18.25 12.39 4.19
N THR A 142 -19.48 11.87 4.24
CA THR A 142 -20.54 12.20 3.27
C THR A 142 -20.90 13.67 3.37
N GLN A 143 -20.85 14.40 2.25
CA GLN A 143 -21.09 15.85 2.19
C GLN A 143 -21.54 16.28 0.78
N PRO A 144 -22.14 17.47 0.60
CA PRO A 144 -22.29 18.07 -0.73
C PRO A 144 -20.92 18.25 -1.39
N LEU A 145 -20.79 17.84 -2.65
CA LEU A 145 -19.53 17.92 -3.38
C LEU A 145 -19.70 18.82 -4.60
N SER A 146 -18.65 19.52 -4.99
CA SER A 146 -18.62 20.30 -6.22
C SER A 146 -17.23 20.23 -6.84
N PHE A 147 -17.20 20.00 -8.14
CA PHE A 147 -15.98 19.90 -8.93
C PHE A 147 -15.92 21.03 -9.96
N TRP A 148 -14.77 21.18 -10.58
CA TRP A 148 -14.49 22.18 -11.60
C TRP A 148 -13.40 21.62 -12.53
N MET A 149 -13.29 22.21 -13.72
CA MET A 149 -12.38 21.71 -14.75
C MET A 149 -11.17 22.62 -14.95
N LYS A 150 -10.79 23.38 -13.91
CA LYS A 150 -9.68 24.35 -14.00
C LYS A 150 -8.39 23.63 -14.35
N ASN A 151 -7.79 23.97 -15.48
CA ASN A 151 -6.59 23.38 -16.07
C ASN A 151 -6.71 21.88 -16.44
N THR A 152 -7.91 21.32 -16.43
CA THR A 152 -8.17 19.98 -16.99
C THR A 152 -8.37 20.10 -18.49
N LEU A 153 -7.59 19.34 -19.28
CA LEU A 153 -7.53 19.49 -20.74
C LEU A 153 -8.44 18.49 -21.48
N ILE A 154 -8.80 17.39 -20.83
CA ILE A 154 -9.69 16.35 -21.34
C ILE A 154 -11.10 16.55 -20.76
N PRO A 155 -12.16 16.31 -21.55
CA PRO A 155 -13.53 16.30 -21.03
C PRO A 155 -13.72 15.07 -20.14
N LEU A 156 -14.49 15.20 -19.06
CA LEU A 156 -14.65 14.15 -18.06
C LEU A 156 -16.11 13.90 -17.72
N ASP A 157 -16.46 12.65 -17.45
CA ASP A 157 -17.66 12.32 -16.69
C ASP A 157 -17.32 12.35 -15.20
N ILE A 158 -18.05 13.17 -14.45
CA ILE A 158 -17.95 13.30 -13.00
C ILE A 158 -19.10 12.51 -12.37
N ILE A 159 -18.76 11.38 -11.75
CA ILE A 159 -19.72 10.44 -11.17
C ILE A 159 -19.66 10.59 -9.65
N TYR A 160 -20.72 11.14 -9.05
CA TYR A 160 -20.83 11.33 -7.60
C TYR A 160 -21.43 10.07 -6.97
N ILE A 161 -20.80 9.59 -5.90
CA ILE A 161 -21.14 8.30 -5.29
C ILE A 161 -21.31 8.49 -3.78
N ALA A 162 -22.42 7.99 -3.24
CA ALA A 162 -22.72 7.96 -1.81
C ALA A 162 -21.86 6.93 -1.07
N GLU A 163 -21.87 7.00 0.27
CA GLU A 163 -21.10 6.10 1.14
C GLU A 163 -21.44 4.61 0.97
N ASN A 164 -22.69 4.29 0.63
CA ASN A 164 -23.15 2.93 0.34
C ASN A 164 -22.75 2.42 -1.07
N GLY A 165 -22.05 3.24 -1.87
CA GLY A 165 -21.65 2.93 -3.24
C GLY A 165 -22.69 3.26 -4.32
N GLU A 166 -23.82 3.87 -3.97
CA GLU A 166 -24.84 4.31 -4.92
C GLU A 166 -24.40 5.56 -5.69
N ILE A 167 -24.57 5.58 -7.01
CA ILE A 167 -24.36 6.75 -7.85
C ILE A 167 -25.50 7.74 -7.59
N VAL A 168 -25.18 8.91 -7.06
CA VAL A 168 -26.18 9.95 -6.76
C VAL A 168 -26.37 10.96 -7.88
N ASP A 169 -25.34 11.15 -8.72
CA ASP A 169 -25.40 12.03 -9.87
C ASP A 169 -24.27 11.72 -10.86
N ILE A 170 -24.50 12.04 -12.13
CA ILE A 170 -23.49 11.95 -13.19
C ILE A 170 -23.58 13.25 -14.00
N VAL A 171 -22.44 13.90 -14.20
CA VAL A 171 -22.35 15.14 -14.97
C VAL A 171 -21.15 15.07 -15.90
N THR A 172 -21.35 15.29 -17.19
CA THR A 172 -20.25 15.48 -18.14
C THR A 172 -19.77 16.93 -18.07
N ALA A 173 -18.47 17.11 -17.90
CA ALA A 173 -17.81 18.39 -17.67
C ALA A 173 -16.79 18.70 -18.76
N GLU A 174 -16.78 19.96 -19.20
CA GLU A 174 -15.94 20.44 -20.31
C GLU A 174 -14.60 21.01 -19.82
N PRO A 175 -13.51 20.87 -20.61
CA PRO A 175 -12.21 21.46 -20.29
C PRO A 175 -12.29 22.96 -20.02
N CYS A 176 -11.48 23.45 -19.07
CA CYS A 176 -11.47 24.88 -18.74
C CYS A 176 -10.07 25.39 -18.40
N LYS A 177 -9.56 26.37 -19.16
CA LYS A 177 -8.27 27.03 -18.88
C LYS A 177 -8.41 28.45 -18.35
N SER A 178 -9.61 29.01 -18.35
CA SER A 178 -9.89 30.41 -17.96
C SER A 178 -9.67 30.64 -16.45
N ALA A 179 -9.59 31.90 -16.03
CA ALA A 179 -9.54 32.25 -14.61
C ALA A 179 -10.85 31.89 -13.87
N HIS A 180 -11.97 31.80 -14.59
CA HIS A 180 -13.30 31.53 -14.06
C HIS A 180 -13.87 30.30 -14.74
N CYS A 181 -13.76 29.16 -14.08
CA CYS A 181 -14.33 27.89 -14.56
C CYS A 181 -15.69 27.64 -13.92
N PRO A 182 -16.64 27.05 -14.65
CA PRO A 182 -17.91 26.62 -14.06
C PRO A 182 -17.67 25.57 -12.98
N SER A 183 -18.56 25.55 -12.00
CA SER A 183 -18.64 24.49 -11.00
C SER A 183 -19.74 23.50 -11.37
N TYR A 184 -19.48 22.24 -11.08
CA TYR A 184 -20.39 21.12 -11.26
C TYR A 184 -20.72 20.59 -9.86
N PRO A 185 -21.83 21.01 -9.23
CA PRO A 185 -22.24 20.52 -7.92
C PRO A 185 -22.99 19.18 -8.03
N SER A 186 -22.86 18.33 -7.02
CA SER A 186 -23.63 17.10 -6.91
C SER A 186 -25.09 17.41 -6.56
N LYS A 187 -26.05 16.67 -7.14
CA LYS A 187 -27.48 16.77 -6.77
C LYS A 187 -27.79 16.28 -5.36
N ALA A 188 -26.96 15.40 -4.78
CA ALA A 188 -27.08 14.92 -3.42
C ALA A 188 -25.70 14.74 -2.76
N PRO A 189 -25.62 14.59 -1.43
CA PRO A 189 -24.36 14.35 -0.75
C PRO A 189 -23.66 13.08 -1.24
N GLY A 190 -22.35 13.17 -1.45
CA GLY A 190 -21.49 12.06 -1.84
C GLY A 190 -20.35 11.86 -0.85
N LYS A 191 -19.74 10.68 -0.87
CA LYS A 191 -18.50 10.36 -0.15
C LYS A 191 -17.35 10.08 -1.11
N TYR A 192 -17.67 9.73 -2.36
CA TYR A 192 -16.69 9.46 -3.40
C TYR A 192 -17.07 10.19 -4.69
N VAL A 193 -16.06 10.47 -5.51
CA VAL A 193 -16.25 10.92 -6.89
C VAL A 193 -15.33 10.09 -7.79
N LEU A 194 -15.87 9.55 -8.87
CA LEU A 194 -15.11 8.88 -9.92
C LEU A 194 -15.09 9.79 -11.15
N GLU A 195 -13.90 10.19 -11.58
CA GLU A 195 -13.69 10.86 -12.87
C GLU A 195 -13.25 9.84 -13.93
N LEU A 196 -13.98 9.78 -15.03
CA LEU A 196 -13.66 9.01 -16.25
C LEU A 196 -13.59 9.95 -17.45
N ASN A 197 -13.05 9.49 -18.59
CA ASN A 197 -13.20 10.23 -19.84
C ASN A 197 -14.69 10.48 -20.15
N ALA A 198 -15.02 11.65 -20.69
CA ALA A 198 -16.39 11.97 -21.06
C ALA A 198 -17.00 10.92 -22.02
N GLY A 199 -18.27 10.57 -21.78
CA GLY A 199 -19.00 9.54 -22.52
C GLY A 199 -18.76 8.11 -22.02
N MET A 200 -17.82 7.88 -21.09
CA MET A 200 -17.61 6.55 -20.51
C MET A 200 -18.76 6.12 -19.61
N ALA A 201 -19.41 7.03 -18.90
CA ALA A 201 -20.57 6.69 -18.09
C ALA A 201 -21.69 6.11 -18.96
N GLU A 202 -21.99 6.75 -20.09
CA GLU A 202 -22.97 6.26 -21.07
C GLU A 202 -22.53 4.92 -21.69
N LYS A 203 -21.26 4.83 -22.13
CA LYS A 203 -20.69 3.60 -22.73
C LYS A 203 -20.77 2.40 -21.79
N LEU A 204 -20.60 2.64 -20.49
CA LEU A 204 -20.66 1.62 -19.44
C LEU A 204 -22.10 1.40 -18.91
N GLY A 205 -23.09 2.13 -19.44
CA GLY A 205 -24.50 2.02 -19.06
C GLY A 205 -24.80 2.49 -17.64
N LEU A 206 -24.02 3.44 -17.11
CA LEU A 206 -24.19 3.97 -15.76
C LEU A 206 -25.32 5.00 -15.70
N GLN A 207 -26.07 4.95 -14.60
CA GLN A 207 -27.10 5.92 -14.28
C GLN A 207 -27.16 6.17 -12.77
N ALA A 208 -27.80 7.28 -12.38
CA ALA A 208 -28.10 7.53 -10.97
C ALA A 208 -28.98 6.39 -10.40
N GLY A 209 -28.66 5.95 -9.18
CA GLY A 209 -29.26 4.81 -8.50
C GLY A 209 -28.49 3.49 -8.69
N ASP A 210 -27.57 3.39 -9.65
CA ASP A 210 -26.71 2.20 -9.77
C ASP A 210 -25.78 2.07 -8.56
N ASN A 211 -25.39 0.84 -8.22
CA ASN A 211 -24.51 0.57 -7.08
C ASN A 211 -23.16 -0.03 -7.52
N LEU A 212 -22.08 0.66 -7.17
CA LEU A 212 -20.69 0.30 -7.47
C LEU A 212 -20.01 -0.47 -6.34
N ASN A 213 -20.70 -0.73 -5.22
CA ASN A 213 -20.15 -1.54 -4.15
C ASN A 213 -19.95 -2.99 -4.61
N ARG A 214 -18.84 -3.59 -4.16
CA ARG A 214 -18.46 -4.95 -4.48
C ARG A 214 -17.88 -5.64 -3.24
N GLN A 215 -18.17 -6.92 -3.13
CA GLN A 215 -17.43 -7.80 -2.22
C GLN A 215 -16.18 -8.29 -2.95
N TRP A 216 -15.02 -7.90 -2.46
CA TRP A 216 -13.74 -8.40 -2.93
C TRP A 216 -13.42 -9.68 -2.16
N ASN A 217 -13.20 -10.79 -2.88
CA ASN A 217 -12.84 -12.09 -2.33
C ASN A 217 -11.33 -12.23 -2.06
#